data_AF-A0AAN7IMN0-F1
#
_entry.id   AF-A0AAN7IMN0-F1
#
_cell.length_a   1.000
_cell.length_b   1.000
_cell.length_c   1.000
_cell.angle_alpha   90.00
_cell.angle_beta   90.00
_cell.angle_gamma   90.00
#
_symmetry.space_group_name_H-M   'P 1'
#
loop_
_entity.id
_entity.type
_entity.pdbx_description
1 polymer ?
#
loop_
_entity_poly.entity_id
_entity_poly.type
_entity_poly.pdbx_seq_one_letter_code
_entity_poly.pdbx_strand_id
1 'polypeptide(L)'
;MDTSTLRLTPCHSSLLRPKHFDLAPPTFTGFHTTTIAAKNKNRLTIAATLSSPSPRMKVSPESLQYPPGFLGAVPERTVTDGSGEDIVEAFSHLTNILSSKVYDVAVESPLELATKLSERLGVEVWLKREDLQPVFSFKLRGAYNMMAKLTKEQLDRGVICSSAGNHAQGVALAAKILGCDAVIAMPVTTPEIKWQSVEKLGATVVLEGDAYDEAQAYAKKRAIEEGRTFIPPFDHPDVIMGQGTVGMEIMRQMKGPLKAIFVPVGGGGLIAGIAAYVKRVAPGVKIIGVEPSDANAMALSLHHGQRVILDKVGGFADGVAVKEVGEETFRLCKELVDGVVLVSHDAICASIKDVFEEKRSILEPAGALALAGAEAYCKFYGLKGDNVVAITSGANMSFDKLRVVTELANVGRQQEAVLATVMPEEPGSFKRFCELVGPLNITEFNYRFNSDKEAIVLPFKKEAIVLYRILGDVFMGRYHTVFDYGNSRVGFAEAAYVKPSIHVLFASL
;
A
#
# COMPACT_ATOMS: atom_id res chain seq x y z
N MET A 1 -54.30 -17.82 26.26
CA MET A 1 -55.55 -18.21 25.60
C MET A 1 -55.20 -19.03 24.39
N ASP A 2 -55.15 -20.35 24.37
CA ASP A 2 -55.36 -21.47 25.31
C ASP A 2 -55.54 -22.68 24.35
N THR A 3 -55.22 -23.94 24.63
CA THR A 3 -54.85 -24.63 25.87
C THR A 3 -53.82 -25.73 25.59
N SER A 4 -53.24 -26.27 26.65
CA SER A 4 -52.26 -27.36 26.65
C SER A 4 -52.89 -28.77 26.62
N THR A 5 -52.10 -29.80 26.32
CA THR A 5 -52.29 -31.12 26.97
C THR A 5 -50.97 -31.91 27.02
N LEU A 6 -50.54 -32.30 28.23
CA LEU A 6 -49.46 -33.27 28.46
C LEU A 6 -49.97 -34.71 28.32
N ARG A 7 -49.06 -35.66 28.04
CA ARG A 7 -48.99 -36.96 28.73
C ARG A 7 -47.54 -37.39 28.96
N LEU A 8 -47.31 -38.08 30.08
CA LEU A 8 -46.02 -38.58 30.56
C LEU A 8 -46.17 -40.04 31.08
N THR A 9 -45.03 -40.73 31.22
CA THR A 9 -44.74 -41.91 32.07
C THR A 9 -45.47 -43.26 31.80
N PRO A 10 -45.00 -44.43 32.34
CA PRO A 10 -43.75 -44.72 33.10
C PRO A 10 -42.89 -45.94 32.65
N CYS A 11 -41.77 -46.09 33.38
CA CYS A 11 -40.77 -47.17 33.54
C CYS A 11 -41.15 -48.66 33.31
N HIS A 12 -40.11 -49.48 33.07
CA HIS A 12 -39.79 -50.63 33.95
C HIS A 12 -38.30 -51.04 33.93
N SER A 13 -37.85 -51.75 34.97
CA SER A 13 -36.45 -52.05 35.32
C SER A 13 -36.18 -53.54 35.63
N SER A 14 -34.96 -54.02 35.34
CA SER A 14 -34.24 -55.13 36.03
C SER A 14 -32.91 -55.40 35.28
N LEU A 15 -31.71 -55.27 35.87
CA LEU A 15 -31.04 -56.11 36.90
C LEU A 15 -30.79 -57.57 36.49
N LEU A 16 -29.50 -57.95 36.34
CA LEU A 16 -28.86 -59.12 36.99
C LEU A 16 -27.34 -59.25 36.66
N ARG A 17 -26.52 -59.36 37.72
CA ARG A 17 -25.16 -59.95 37.81
C ARG A 17 -25.26 -61.11 38.83
N PRO A 18 -24.45 -62.20 38.81
CA PRO A 18 -23.12 -62.24 39.49
C PRO A 18 -22.10 -63.15 38.74
N LYS A 19 -20.93 -63.63 39.22
CA LYS A 19 -20.19 -63.64 40.50
C LYS A 19 -18.69 -63.31 40.29
N HIS A 20 -17.93 -63.20 41.38
CA HIS A 20 -16.45 -63.27 41.47
C HIS A 20 -15.95 -64.71 41.73
N PHE A 21 -14.64 -64.93 41.53
CA PHE A 21 -13.82 -65.75 42.43
C PHE A 21 -12.42 -65.14 42.55
N ASP A 22 -11.95 -64.93 43.79
CA ASP A 22 -10.57 -64.51 44.12
C ASP A 22 -9.76 -65.72 44.63
N LEU A 23 -8.42 -65.63 44.54
CA LEU A 23 -7.47 -66.21 45.50
C LEU A 23 -6.03 -65.69 45.21
N ALA A 24 -5.23 -65.51 46.26
CA ALA A 24 -3.92 -64.84 46.21
C ALA A 24 -2.84 -65.64 47.02
N PRO A 25 -1.62 -65.10 47.27
CA PRO A 25 -0.33 -65.57 46.73
C PRO A 25 0.53 -66.34 47.79
N PRO A 26 1.84 -66.64 47.58
CA PRO A 26 2.90 -65.65 47.93
C PRO A 26 4.34 -65.78 47.30
N THR A 27 5.19 -64.79 47.63
CA THR A 27 6.67 -64.83 47.87
C THR A 27 7.74 -64.72 46.73
N PHE A 28 8.96 -64.39 47.17
CA PHE A 28 10.00 -63.55 46.51
C PHE A 28 11.26 -64.32 46.06
N THR A 29 11.86 -63.97 44.89
CA THR A 29 13.31 -63.99 44.50
C THR A 29 13.46 -63.65 42.99
N GLY A 30 14.63 -63.32 42.41
CA GLY A 30 15.96 -63.02 42.99
C GLY A 30 17.13 -62.91 41.98
N PHE A 31 17.39 -61.70 41.44
CA PHE A 31 18.59 -61.24 40.69
C PHE A 31 18.99 -61.84 39.31
N HIS A 32 19.32 -60.91 38.37
CA HIS A 32 20.13 -61.04 37.12
C HIS A 32 19.62 -61.99 36.00
N THR A 33 19.75 -61.71 34.69
CA THR A 33 20.56 -60.69 33.95
C THR A 33 19.95 -60.32 32.57
N THR A 34 20.32 -59.14 32.05
CA THR A 34 20.41 -58.77 30.61
C THR A 34 19.14 -58.53 29.75
N THR A 35 18.65 -57.30 29.83
CA THR A 35 18.42 -56.37 28.70
C THR A 35 17.67 -56.82 27.42
N ILE A 36 16.38 -56.47 27.34
CA ILE A 36 15.77 -55.96 26.10
C ILE A 36 15.22 -54.56 26.40
N ALA A 37 15.77 -53.53 25.75
CA ALA A 37 15.54 -52.14 26.12
C ALA A 37 14.32 -51.50 25.42
N ALA A 38 13.11 -51.77 25.94
CA ALA A 38 11.92 -50.99 25.61
C ALA A 38 11.77 -49.79 26.58
N LYS A 39 12.58 -48.73 26.39
CA LYS A 39 12.50 -47.52 27.23
C LYS A 39 11.42 -46.54 26.75
N ASN A 40 10.21 -46.78 27.23
CA ASN A 40 9.14 -45.78 27.24
C ASN A 40 9.46 -44.67 28.28
N LYS A 41 10.31 -43.71 27.91
CA LYS A 41 10.57 -42.45 28.64
C LYS A 41 10.96 -41.34 27.68
N ASN A 42 10.02 -40.43 27.40
CA ASN A 42 10.26 -38.99 27.26
C ASN A 42 8.92 -38.24 27.21
N ARG A 43 8.29 -38.13 28.40
CA ARG A 43 7.38 -37.03 28.72
C ARG A 43 8.19 -36.06 29.57
N LEU A 44 8.08 -34.76 29.28
CA LEU A 44 8.81 -33.60 29.85
C LEU A 44 10.05 -33.13 29.07
N THR A 45 10.22 -31.80 29.07
CA THR A 45 11.32 -30.99 28.52
C THR A 45 11.60 -31.09 27.00
N ILE A 46 10.61 -30.69 26.19
CA ILE A 46 10.91 -29.77 25.08
C ILE A 46 10.67 -28.36 25.63
N ALA A 47 11.72 -27.77 26.21
CA ALA A 47 11.72 -26.33 26.42
C ALA A 47 11.90 -25.70 25.04
N ALA A 48 10.92 -24.90 24.61
CA ALA A 48 11.03 -24.18 23.36
C ALA A 48 12.22 -23.22 23.44
N THR A 49 13.28 -23.50 22.69
CA THR A 49 14.32 -22.53 22.36
C THR A 49 13.68 -21.48 21.45
N LEU A 50 12.99 -20.53 22.07
CA LEU A 50 12.72 -19.22 21.50
C LEU A 50 14.08 -18.54 21.29
N SER A 51 14.74 -18.87 20.17
CA SER A 51 15.84 -18.07 19.67
C SER A 51 15.29 -16.67 19.44
N SER A 52 15.69 -15.71 20.29
CA SER A 52 15.38 -14.30 20.08
C SER A 52 15.79 -13.95 18.66
N PRO A 53 14.86 -13.47 17.79
CA PRO A 53 15.21 -13.17 16.41
C PRO A 53 16.35 -12.16 16.41
N SER A 54 17.38 -12.41 15.60
CA SER A 54 18.50 -11.48 15.43
C SER A 54 17.94 -10.09 15.14
N PRO A 55 18.45 -9.03 15.81
CA PRO A 55 17.88 -7.69 15.67
C PRO A 55 17.89 -7.28 14.20
N ARG A 56 16.70 -7.11 13.62
CA ARG A 56 16.54 -6.84 12.19
C ARG A 56 17.21 -5.52 11.84
N MET A 57 17.84 -5.49 10.66
CA MET A 57 18.58 -4.34 10.18
C MET A 57 17.66 -3.12 10.08
N LYS A 58 18.01 -2.05 10.80
CA LYS A 58 17.34 -0.75 10.67
C LYS A 58 18.03 0.06 9.57
N VAL A 59 17.25 0.65 8.66
CA VAL A 59 17.74 1.43 7.52
C VAL A 59 16.90 2.69 7.35
N SER A 60 17.46 3.75 6.76
CA SER A 60 16.66 4.92 6.36
C SER A 60 16.17 4.76 4.92
N PRO A 61 14.96 5.24 4.58
CA PRO A 61 14.44 5.19 3.22
C PRO A 61 15.40 5.80 2.17
N GLU A 62 16.09 6.88 2.53
CA GLU A 62 17.00 7.62 1.65
C GLU A 62 18.30 6.88 1.31
N SER A 63 18.60 5.77 2.00
CA SER A 63 19.78 4.93 1.70
C SER A 63 19.68 4.23 0.35
N LEU A 64 18.49 4.16 -0.26
CA LEU A 64 18.26 3.61 -1.59
C LEU A 64 17.51 4.61 -2.46
N GLN A 65 18.17 5.11 -3.50
CA GLN A 65 17.60 6.06 -4.45
C GLN A 65 17.75 5.54 -5.88
N TYR A 66 16.68 5.66 -6.66
CA TYR A 66 16.66 5.30 -8.08
C TYR A 66 16.24 6.52 -8.92
N PRO A 67 16.76 6.64 -10.16
CA PRO A 67 16.19 7.56 -11.14
C PRO A 67 14.69 7.28 -11.33
N PRO A 68 13.82 8.29 -11.52
CA PRO A 68 12.40 8.07 -11.71
C PRO A 68 12.10 7.07 -12.84
N GLY A 69 11.41 5.98 -12.51
CA GLY A 69 11.04 4.93 -13.46
C GLY A 69 12.07 3.81 -13.67
N PHE A 70 13.28 3.94 -13.09
CA PHE A 70 14.26 2.85 -13.11
C PHE A 70 13.77 1.66 -12.28
N LEU A 71 13.87 0.46 -12.85
CA LEU A 71 13.53 -0.79 -12.16
C LEU A 71 14.74 -1.29 -11.38
N GLY A 72 14.76 -0.98 -10.09
CA GLY A 72 15.75 -1.49 -9.14
C GLY A 72 15.21 -2.63 -8.30
N ALA A 73 15.93 -2.98 -7.23
CA ALA A 73 15.60 -4.04 -6.28
C ALA A 73 15.20 -5.37 -6.96
N VAL A 74 15.82 -5.68 -8.10
CA VAL A 74 15.58 -6.90 -8.88
C VAL A 74 16.15 -8.09 -8.08
N PRO A 75 15.33 -9.10 -7.69
CA PRO A 75 15.83 -10.20 -6.89
C PRO A 75 16.83 -11.08 -7.66
N GLU A 76 17.91 -11.50 -6.99
CA GLU A 76 18.79 -12.55 -7.52
C GLU A 76 18.05 -13.90 -7.51
N ARG A 77 17.61 -14.33 -8.70
CA ARG A 77 17.00 -15.65 -8.89
C ARG A 77 18.09 -16.69 -9.06
N THR A 78 18.49 -17.35 -7.96
CA THR A 78 19.21 -18.62 -8.07
C THR A 78 18.31 -19.62 -8.77
N VAL A 79 18.74 -20.17 -9.91
CA VAL A 79 18.05 -21.29 -10.56
C VAL A 79 18.26 -22.52 -9.68
N THR A 80 17.36 -22.72 -8.73
CA THR A 80 17.16 -24.02 -8.09
C THR A 80 16.39 -24.89 -9.08
N ASP A 81 16.91 -26.09 -9.37
CA ASP A 81 16.11 -27.11 -10.05
C ASP A 81 14.89 -27.38 -9.18
N GLY A 82 13.72 -26.93 -9.63
CA GLY A 82 12.52 -26.80 -8.80
C GLY A 82 12.20 -28.11 -8.10
N SER A 83 12.21 -28.08 -6.77
CA SER A 83 11.92 -29.26 -5.96
C SER A 83 10.44 -29.66 -6.13
N GLY A 84 10.12 -30.92 -5.80
CA GLY A 84 8.74 -31.37 -5.80
C GLY A 84 7.84 -30.53 -4.86
N GLU A 85 8.42 -29.96 -3.80
CA GLU A 85 7.73 -29.11 -2.83
C GLU A 85 7.40 -27.73 -3.41
N ASP A 86 8.34 -27.08 -4.13
CA ASP A 86 8.12 -25.79 -4.80
C ASP A 86 6.99 -25.85 -5.83
N ILE A 87 6.85 -26.99 -6.52
CA ILE A 87 5.78 -27.24 -7.49
C ILE A 87 4.44 -27.42 -6.76
N VAL A 88 4.41 -28.20 -5.66
CA VAL A 88 3.19 -28.43 -4.88
C VAL A 88 2.70 -27.14 -4.21
N GLU A 89 3.58 -26.33 -3.64
CA GLU A 89 3.24 -25.03 -3.06
C GLU A 89 2.65 -24.08 -4.13
N ALA A 90 3.28 -24.00 -5.29
CA ALA A 90 2.79 -23.20 -6.40
C ALA A 90 1.39 -23.58 -6.87
N PHE A 91 1.12 -24.89 -7.03
CA PHE A 91 -0.20 -25.39 -7.37
C PHE A 91 -1.20 -25.16 -6.23
N SER A 92 -0.77 -25.21 -4.97
CA SER A 92 -1.59 -24.85 -3.82
C SER A 92 -2.01 -23.38 -3.86
N HIS A 93 -1.09 -22.44 -4.15
CA HIS A 93 -1.44 -21.03 -4.32
C HIS A 93 -2.46 -20.81 -5.44
N LEU A 94 -2.18 -21.36 -6.64
CA LEU A 94 -3.09 -21.25 -7.79
C LEU A 94 -4.49 -21.80 -7.46
N THR A 95 -4.56 -22.98 -6.83
CA THR A 95 -5.81 -23.62 -6.43
C THR A 95 -6.57 -22.78 -5.41
N ASN A 96 -5.89 -22.26 -4.38
CA ASN A 96 -6.50 -21.42 -3.34
C ASN A 96 -7.04 -20.08 -3.86
N ILE A 97 -6.42 -19.51 -4.90
CA ILE A 97 -6.90 -18.30 -5.59
C ILE A 97 -8.15 -18.63 -6.41
N LEU A 98 -8.15 -19.73 -7.17
CA LEU A 98 -9.28 -20.17 -7.99
C LEU A 98 -10.49 -20.62 -7.16
N SER A 99 -10.26 -21.20 -5.97
CA SER A 99 -11.31 -21.62 -5.02
C SER A 99 -11.74 -20.51 -4.05
N SER A 100 -11.26 -19.28 -4.25
CA SER A 100 -11.49 -18.17 -3.33
C SER A 100 -12.92 -17.64 -3.43
N LYS A 101 -13.54 -17.34 -2.27
CA LYS A 101 -14.93 -16.87 -2.19
C LYS A 101 -15.09 -15.34 -2.22
N VAL A 102 -14.09 -14.59 -2.72
CA VAL A 102 -14.11 -13.11 -2.68
C VAL A 102 -15.40 -12.49 -3.24
N TYR A 103 -16.05 -13.14 -4.21
CA TYR A 103 -17.23 -12.62 -4.90
C TYR A 103 -18.52 -12.59 -4.06
N ASP A 104 -18.50 -13.15 -2.85
CA ASP A 104 -19.58 -12.95 -1.88
C ASP A 104 -19.61 -11.49 -1.35
N VAL A 105 -18.49 -10.74 -1.48
CA VAL A 105 -18.37 -9.34 -1.03
C VAL A 105 -17.76 -8.39 -2.05
N ALA A 106 -16.93 -8.90 -2.96
CA ALA A 106 -16.23 -8.13 -3.99
C ALA A 106 -16.92 -8.27 -5.35
N VAL A 107 -16.81 -7.23 -6.16
CA VAL A 107 -17.16 -7.30 -7.59
C VAL A 107 -15.91 -7.62 -8.39
N GLU A 108 -16.08 -8.26 -9.55
CA GLU A 108 -15.04 -8.22 -10.58
C GLU A 108 -14.90 -6.78 -11.07
N SER A 109 -13.82 -6.10 -10.68
CA SER A 109 -13.65 -4.69 -10.99
C SER A 109 -13.32 -4.46 -12.48
N PRO A 110 -13.71 -3.32 -13.07
CA PRO A 110 -13.34 -2.99 -14.44
C PRO A 110 -11.81 -2.98 -14.68
N LEU A 111 -11.41 -3.40 -15.88
CA LEU A 111 -10.08 -3.15 -16.45
C LEU A 111 -10.25 -2.15 -17.60
N GLU A 112 -9.93 -0.89 -17.35
CA GLU A 112 -10.28 0.23 -18.24
C GLU A 112 -9.06 0.82 -18.92
N LEU A 113 -9.10 0.98 -20.24
CA LEU A 113 -8.10 1.78 -20.96
C LEU A 113 -8.18 3.26 -20.50
N ALA A 114 -7.04 3.85 -20.18
CA ALA A 114 -6.86 5.28 -19.96
C ALA A 114 -6.42 5.91 -21.28
N THR A 115 -7.38 6.34 -22.10
CA THR A 115 -7.14 6.71 -23.52
C THR A 115 -6.18 7.89 -23.69
N LYS A 116 -6.38 9.00 -22.97
CA LYS A 116 -5.54 10.21 -23.09
C LYS A 116 -4.12 9.96 -22.57
N LEU A 117 -3.99 9.19 -21.50
CA LEU A 117 -2.70 8.79 -20.95
C LEU A 117 -1.98 7.84 -21.91
N SER A 118 -2.71 6.92 -22.53
CA SER A 118 -2.18 5.98 -23.51
C SER A 118 -1.65 6.72 -24.75
N GLU A 119 -2.42 7.67 -25.28
CA GLU A 119 -2.01 8.57 -26.35
C GLU A 119 -0.78 9.39 -25.96
N ARG A 120 -0.76 9.98 -24.75
CA ARG A 120 0.36 10.80 -24.24
C ARG A 120 1.67 10.01 -24.13
N LEU A 121 1.61 8.74 -23.73
CA LEU A 121 2.81 7.91 -23.54
C LEU A 121 3.16 7.08 -24.78
N GLY A 122 2.21 6.79 -25.66
CA GLY A 122 2.36 5.86 -26.80
C GLY A 122 2.38 4.38 -26.39
N VAL A 123 1.76 4.03 -25.25
CA VAL A 123 1.56 2.65 -24.73
C VAL A 123 0.12 2.49 -24.30
N GLU A 124 -0.43 1.28 -24.29
CA GLU A 124 -1.80 1.05 -23.82
C GLU A 124 -1.80 0.88 -22.29
N VAL A 125 -2.23 1.91 -21.56
CA VAL A 125 -2.30 1.92 -20.09
C VAL A 125 -3.70 1.53 -19.63
N TRP A 126 -3.78 0.40 -18.94
CA TRP A 126 -5.01 -0.14 -18.39
C TRP A 126 -5.06 0.06 -16.86
N LEU A 127 -6.19 0.55 -16.36
CA LEU A 127 -6.45 0.78 -14.94
C LEU A 127 -7.31 -0.37 -14.41
N LYS A 128 -6.79 -1.14 -13.45
CA LYS A 128 -7.57 -2.16 -12.73
C LYS A 128 -8.26 -1.52 -11.53
N ARG A 129 -9.57 -1.28 -11.68
CA ARG A 129 -10.40 -0.37 -10.88
C ARG A 129 -10.82 -0.90 -9.50
N GLU A 130 -9.87 -1.30 -8.67
CA GLU A 130 -10.13 -1.77 -7.31
C GLU A 130 -10.63 -0.67 -6.35
N ASP A 131 -10.51 0.60 -6.75
CA ASP A 131 -11.17 1.74 -6.12
C ASP A 131 -12.71 1.73 -6.23
N LEU A 132 -13.27 0.92 -7.14
CA LEU A 132 -14.73 0.76 -7.32
C LEU A 132 -15.34 -0.41 -6.52
N GLN A 133 -14.57 -1.05 -5.64
CA GLN A 133 -15.11 -2.05 -4.70
C GLN A 133 -16.06 -1.40 -3.67
N PRO A 134 -16.97 -2.16 -3.02
CA PRO A 134 -17.92 -1.62 -2.04
C PRO A 134 -17.31 -0.89 -0.82
N VAL A 135 -16.03 -1.11 -0.53
CA VAL A 135 -15.23 -0.40 0.50
C VAL A 135 -14.12 0.47 -0.10
N PHE A 136 -14.30 0.88 -1.35
CA PHE A 136 -13.43 1.75 -2.13
C PHE A 136 -11.95 1.33 -2.18
N SER A 137 -11.66 0.04 -2.06
CA SER A 137 -10.31 -0.55 -2.12
C SER A 137 -10.34 -2.07 -2.23
N PHE A 138 -9.23 -2.69 -2.66
CA PHE A 138 -9.08 -4.15 -2.78
C PHE A 138 -9.15 -4.94 -1.46
N LYS A 139 -9.06 -4.28 -0.30
CA LYS A 139 -8.76 -4.94 0.99
C LYS A 139 -9.82 -5.96 1.44
N LEU A 140 -11.08 -5.80 1.01
CA LEU A 140 -12.16 -6.76 1.31
C LEU A 140 -11.86 -8.18 0.81
N ARG A 141 -11.10 -8.34 -0.29
CA ARG A 141 -10.82 -9.65 -0.91
C ARG A 141 -10.05 -10.57 0.03
N GLY A 142 -8.85 -10.14 0.46
CA GLY A 142 -8.03 -10.91 1.41
C GLY A 142 -8.66 -11.04 2.80
N ALA A 143 -9.32 -9.99 3.30
CA ALA A 143 -10.03 -10.05 4.58
C ALA A 143 -11.11 -11.13 4.55
N TYR A 144 -12.00 -11.10 3.55
CA TYR A 144 -13.06 -12.09 3.40
C TYR A 144 -12.54 -13.50 3.11
N ASN A 145 -11.54 -13.66 2.23
CA ASN A 145 -11.00 -14.99 1.92
C ASN A 145 -10.39 -15.70 3.15
N MET A 146 -9.74 -14.95 4.06
CA MET A 146 -9.31 -15.49 5.34
C MET A 146 -10.49 -15.78 6.27
N MET A 147 -11.39 -14.82 6.44
CA MET A 147 -12.49 -14.94 7.40
C MET A 147 -13.50 -16.04 7.03
N ALA A 148 -13.78 -16.24 5.74
CA ALA A 148 -14.65 -17.29 5.21
C ALA A 148 -14.06 -18.71 5.31
N LYS A 149 -12.79 -18.85 5.71
CA LYS A 149 -12.11 -20.12 6.02
C LYS A 149 -12.02 -20.41 7.52
N LEU A 150 -12.42 -19.47 8.38
CA LEU A 150 -12.46 -19.69 9.82
C LEU A 150 -13.54 -20.72 10.18
N THR A 151 -13.28 -21.52 11.22
CA THR A 151 -14.29 -22.43 11.76
C THR A 151 -15.45 -21.65 12.39
N LYS A 152 -16.61 -22.30 12.54
CA LYS A 152 -17.77 -21.64 13.15
C LYS A 152 -17.45 -21.19 14.57
N GLU A 153 -16.70 -21.98 15.33
CA GLU A 153 -16.27 -21.66 16.70
C GLU A 153 -15.35 -20.42 16.76
N GLN A 154 -14.57 -20.16 15.71
CA GLN A 154 -13.75 -18.95 15.59
C GLN A 154 -14.59 -17.73 15.21
N LEU A 155 -15.60 -17.90 14.36
CA LEU A 155 -16.54 -16.83 13.98
C LEU A 155 -17.49 -16.48 15.15
N ASP A 156 -17.99 -17.47 15.88
CA ASP A 156 -18.84 -17.28 17.06
C ASP A 156 -18.10 -16.56 18.21
N ARG A 157 -16.77 -16.69 18.30
CA ARG A 157 -15.90 -15.89 19.20
C ARG A 157 -15.60 -14.47 18.68
N GLY A 158 -15.81 -14.25 17.39
CA GLY A 158 -15.52 -13.00 16.70
C GLY A 158 -14.06 -12.82 16.29
N VAL A 159 -13.86 -11.80 15.46
CA VAL A 159 -12.57 -11.41 14.91
C VAL A 159 -12.08 -10.09 15.50
N ILE A 160 -10.80 -9.78 15.31
CA ILE A 160 -10.22 -8.49 15.70
C ILE A 160 -9.13 -8.06 14.72
N CYS A 161 -8.98 -6.76 14.46
CA CYS A 161 -7.80 -6.22 13.77
C CYS A 161 -7.43 -4.83 14.30
N SER A 162 -6.31 -4.28 13.83
CA SER A 162 -5.99 -2.87 14.01
C SER A 162 -5.78 -2.18 12.66
N SER A 163 -6.58 -1.16 12.39
CA SER A 163 -6.50 -0.30 11.20
C SER A 163 -7.49 0.86 11.31
N ALA A 164 -7.10 2.05 10.85
CA ALA A 164 -7.97 3.21 10.71
C ALA A 164 -8.27 3.55 9.23
N GLY A 165 -8.38 2.54 8.37
CA GLY A 165 -8.54 2.73 6.92
C GLY A 165 -9.01 1.47 6.17
N ASN A 166 -8.54 1.30 4.94
CA ASN A 166 -9.01 0.29 3.98
C ASN A 166 -9.13 -1.14 4.54
N HIS A 167 -8.21 -1.57 5.41
CA HIS A 167 -8.29 -2.90 6.03
C HIS A 167 -9.44 -3.03 7.04
N ALA A 168 -9.69 -2.01 7.85
CA ALA A 168 -10.80 -2.01 8.79
C ALA A 168 -12.16 -2.10 8.10
N GLN A 169 -12.38 -1.35 7.01
CA GLN A 169 -13.60 -1.45 6.23
C GLN A 169 -13.77 -2.83 5.60
N GLY A 170 -12.68 -3.42 5.08
CA GLY A 170 -12.67 -4.78 4.53
C GLY A 170 -13.04 -5.85 5.56
N VAL A 171 -12.47 -5.78 6.77
CA VAL A 171 -12.79 -6.71 7.88
C VAL A 171 -14.22 -6.50 8.38
N ALA A 172 -14.67 -5.26 8.55
CA ALA A 172 -16.02 -4.95 9.02
C ALA A 172 -17.10 -5.41 8.03
N LEU A 173 -16.92 -5.18 6.73
CA LEU A 173 -17.83 -5.72 5.70
C LEU A 173 -17.83 -7.24 5.70
N ALA A 174 -16.66 -7.89 5.76
CA ALA A 174 -16.57 -9.35 5.81
C ALA A 174 -17.28 -9.93 7.04
N ALA A 175 -17.13 -9.30 8.20
CA ALA A 175 -17.78 -9.72 9.44
C ALA A 175 -19.30 -9.62 9.36
N LYS A 176 -19.82 -8.51 8.84
CA LYS A 176 -21.25 -8.30 8.60
C LYS A 176 -21.86 -9.37 7.70
N ILE A 177 -21.15 -9.77 6.64
CA ILE A 177 -21.62 -10.77 5.67
C ILE A 177 -21.54 -12.20 6.23
N LEU A 178 -20.51 -12.51 7.03
CA LEU A 178 -20.36 -13.80 7.71
C LEU A 178 -21.20 -13.92 9.00
N GLY A 179 -21.81 -12.83 9.46
CA GLY A 179 -22.64 -12.80 10.67
C GLY A 179 -21.86 -12.94 11.98
N CYS A 180 -20.57 -12.55 11.99
CA CYS A 180 -19.70 -12.62 13.17
C CYS A 180 -19.41 -11.24 13.77
N ASP A 181 -19.11 -11.20 15.07
CA ASP A 181 -18.66 -9.97 15.72
C ASP A 181 -17.23 -9.59 15.29
N ALA A 182 -16.96 -8.29 15.15
CA ALA A 182 -15.65 -7.76 14.78
C ALA A 182 -15.26 -6.56 15.64
N VAL A 183 -14.10 -6.65 16.27
CA VAL A 183 -13.47 -5.54 17.00
C VAL A 183 -12.39 -4.89 16.14
N ILE A 184 -12.40 -3.57 16.02
CA ILE A 184 -11.42 -2.82 15.23
C ILE A 184 -10.73 -1.82 16.14
N ALA A 185 -9.46 -2.06 16.45
CA ALA A 185 -8.65 -1.12 17.22
C ALA A 185 -8.08 0.00 16.32
N MET A 186 -8.20 1.24 16.78
CA MET A 186 -7.65 2.42 16.12
C MET A 186 -6.99 3.33 17.17
N PRO A 187 -6.01 4.17 16.81
CA PRO A 187 -5.49 5.18 17.72
C PRO A 187 -6.57 6.17 18.17
N VAL A 188 -6.47 6.72 19.38
CA VAL A 188 -7.38 7.76 19.90
C VAL A 188 -7.35 9.05 19.07
N THR A 189 -6.25 9.27 18.34
CA THR A 189 -6.03 10.36 17.38
C THR A 189 -6.75 10.16 16.04
N THR A 190 -7.48 9.06 15.85
CA THR A 190 -8.19 8.76 14.60
C THR A 190 -9.38 9.72 14.37
N PRO A 191 -9.43 10.42 13.22
CA PRO A 191 -10.55 11.32 12.90
C PRO A 191 -11.91 10.62 12.95
N GLU A 192 -12.90 11.29 13.53
CA GLU A 192 -14.25 10.74 13.79
C GLU A 192 -14.90 10.09 12.56
N ILE A 193 -14.82 10.77 11.41
CA ILE A 193 -15.36 10.26 10.14
C ILE A 193 -14.79 8.88 9.74
N LYS A 194 -13.54 8.57 10.11
CA LYS A 194 -12.90 7.28 9.80
C LYS A 194 -13.46 6.16 10.67
N TRP A 195 -13.54 6.32 11.99
CA TRP A 195 -14.09 5.27 12.84
C TRP A 195 -15.61 5.10 12.67
N GLN A 196 -16.38 6.19 12.52
CA GLN A 196 -17.80 6.10 12.22
C GLN A 196 -18.11 5.35 10.91
N SER A 197 -17.21 5.40 9.91
CA SER A 197 -17.38 4.64 8.66
C SER A 197 -17.35 3.11 8.89
N VAL A 198 -16.60 2.68 9.91
CA VAL A 198 -16.42 1.27 10.29
C VAL A 198 -17.55 0.80 11.20
N GLU A 199 -18.03 1.64 12.13
CA GLU A 199 -19.24 1.35 12.92
C GLU A 199 -20.50 1.23 12.04
N LYS A 200 -20.63 2.03 10.98
CA LYS A 200 -21.73 1.91 9.99
C LYS A 200 -21.73 0.57 9.24
N LEU A 201 -20.60 -0.13 9.22
CA LEU A 201 -20.49 -1.50 8.71
C LEU A 201 -20.81 -2.56 9.78
N GLY A 202 -21.14 -2.16 11.02
CA GLY A 202 -21.57 -3.06 12.10
C GLY A 202 -20.44 -3.63 12.96
N ALA A 203 -19.22 -3.09 12.85
CA ALA A 203 -18.09 -3.50 13.69
C ALA A 203 -17.97 -2.61 14.93
N THR A 204 -17.53 -3.21 16.05
CA THR A 204 -17.20 -2.50 17.29
C THR A 204 -15.85 -1.80 17.14
N VAL A 205 -15.81 -0.47 17.18
CA VAL A 205 -14.53 0.25 17.19
C VAL A 205 -14.04 0.45 18.63
N VAL A 206 -12.72 0.33 18.82
CA VAL A 206 -12.04 0.63 20.07
C VAL A 206 -10.92 1.63 19.79
N LEU A 207 -10.95 2.77 20.49
CA LEU A 207 -9.92 3.80 20.40
C LEU A 207 -8.90 3.58 21.54
N GLU A 208 -7.68 3.17 21.20
CA GLU A 208 -6.62 2.86 22.16
C GLU A 208 -5.25 3.26 21.60
N GLY A 209 -4.43 3.93 22.42
CA GLY A 209 -3.08 4.36 22.08
C GLY A 209 -3.02 5.61 21.20
N ASP A 210 -1.92 6.34 21.25
CA ASP A 210 -1.73 7.58 20.49
C ASP A 210 -1.27 7.31 19.05
N ALA A 211 -0.67 6.13 18.81
CA ALA A 211 -0.11 5.71 17.53
C ALA A 211 -0.61 4.32 17.07
N TYR A 212 -0.48 4.04 15.77
CA TYR A 212 -0.89 2.77 15.15
C TYR A 212 -0.20 1.55 15.79
N ASP A 213 1.09 1.66 16.13
CA ASP A 213 1.87 0.57 16.71
C ASP A 213 1.30 0.16 18.10
N GLU A 214 0.78 1.11 18.87
CA GLU A 214 0.12 0.88 20.17
C GLU A 214 -1.27 0.24 19.99
N ALA A 215 -2.10 0.79 19.09
CA ALA A 215 -3.40 0.21 18.75
C ALA A 215 -3.28 -1.23 18.23
N GLN A 216 -2.20 -1.54 17.50
CA GLN A 216 -1.91 -2.90 17.04
C GLN A 216 -1.44 -3.82 18.18
N ALA A 217 -0.59 -3.33 19.09
CA ALA A 217 -0.18 -4.08 20.27
C ALA A 217 -1.39 -4.42 21.16
N TYR A 218 -2.29 -3.46 21.38
CA TYR A 218 -3.57 -3.69 22.05
C TYR A 218 -4.42 -4.75 21.34
N ALA A 219 -4.65 -4.62 20.02
CA ALA A 219 -5.46 -5.58 19.27
C ALA A 219 -4.91 -7.01 19.33
N LYS A 220 -3.59 -7.18 19.26
CA LYS A 220 -2.92 -8.49 19.41
C LYS A 220 -3.05 -9.05 20.82
N LYS A 221 -2.91 -8.22 21.86
CA LYS A 221 -3.11 -8.62 23.25
C LYS A 221 -4.56 -9.06 23.50
N ARG A 222 -5.53 -8.22 23.10
CA ARG A 222 -6.97 -8.48 23.24
C ARG A 222 -7.42 -9.72 22.45
N ALA A 223 -6.84 -9.98 21.27
CA ALA A 223 -7.05 -11.22 20.52
C ALA A 223 -6.77 -12.47 21.38
N ILE A 224 -5.65 -12.47 22.11
CA ILE A 224 -5.24 -13.58 22.96
C ILE A 224 -6.14 -13.68 24.20
N GLU A 225 -6.44 -12.55 24.86
CA GLU A 225 -7.22 -12.50 26.09
C GLU A 225 -8.70 -12.88 25.89
N GLU A 226 -9.33 -12.45 24.80
CA GLU A 226 -10.72 -12.77 24.45
C GLU A 226 -10.85 -14.02 23.56
N GLY A 227 -9.73 -14.59 23.11
CA GLY A 227 -9.72 -15.76 22.22
C GLY A 227 -10.25 -15.49 20.81
N ARG A 228 -10.19 -14.23 20.35
CA ARG A 228 -10.62 -13.77 19.01
C ARG A 228 -9.56 -14.03 17.95
N THR A 229 -9.99 -14.23 16.72
CA THR A 229 -9.04 -14.38 15.60
C THR A 229 -8.54 -13.02 15.12
N PHE A 230 -7.22 -12.79 15.19
CA PHE A 230 -6.62 -11.57 14.63
C PHE A 230 -6.55 -11.65 13.10
N ILE A 231 -7.07 -10.65 12.39
CA ILE A 231 -7.08 -10.58 10.92
C ILE A 231 -5.99 -9.62 10.43
N PRO A 232 -4.82 -10.13 9.98
CA PRO A 232 -3.70 -9.29 9.55
C PRO A 232 -3.97 -8.56 8.23
N PRO A 233 -3.38 -7.37 8.03
CA PRO A 233 -3.62 -6.54 6.85
C PRO A 233 -2.92 -7.01 5.56
N PHE A 234 -2.00 -7.98 5.63
CA PHE A 234 -1.27 -8.51 4.46
C PHE A 234 -0.58 -9.86 4.71
N ASP A 235 0.08 -10.04 5.86
CA ASP A 235 1.00 -11.17 6.10
C ASP A 235 0.27 -12.44 6.58
N HIS A 236 -0.49 -13.05 5.68
CA HIS A 236 -1.16 -14.34 5.91
C HIS A 236 -1.49 -15.01 4.58
N PRO A 237 -1.23 -16.33 4.40
CA PRO A 237 -1.47 -17.01 3.14
C PRO A 237 -2.86 -16.73 2.55
N ASP A 238 -3.93 -16.89 3.33
CA ASP A 238 -5.29 -16.65 2.82
C ASP A 238 -5.57 -15.18 2.47
N VAL A 239 -4.93 -14.22 3.14
CA VAL A 239 -5.07 -12.80 2.79
C VAL A 239 -4.41 -12.58 1.43
N ILE A 240 -3.20 -13.09 1.23
CA ILE A 240 -2.42 -13.01 -0.02
C ILE A 240 -3.19 -13.69 -1.17
N MET A 241 -3.72 -14.90 -0.97
CA MET A 241 -4.52 -15.61 -1.98
C MET A 241 -5.81 -14.86 -2.33
N GLY A 242 -6.48 -14.24 -1.36
CA GLY A 242 -7.63 -13.38 -1.65
C GLY A 242 -7.25 -12.20 -2.54
N GLN A 243 -6.10 -11.55 -2.31
CA GLN A 243 -5.62 -10.47 -3.19
C GLN A 243 -5.20 -10.99 -4.58
N GLY A 244 -4.72 -12.23 -4.69
CA GLY A 244 -4.36 -12.88 -5.96
C GLY A 244 -5.51 -13.00 -6.96
N THR A 245 -6.76 -12.94 -6.49
CA THR A 245 -7.95 -12.87 -7.37
C THR A 245 -7.94 -11.64 -8.29
N VAL A 246 -7.28 -10.54 -7.91
CA VAL A 246 -7.06 -9.38 -8.79
C VAL A 246 -6.21 -9.76 -10.00
N GLY A 247 -5.16 -10.57 -9.80
CA GLY A 247 -4.32 -11.09 -10.88
C GLY A 247 -5.07 -12.04 -11.81
N MET A 248 -5.93 -12.90 -11.25
CA MET A 248 -6.85 -13.75 -12.00
C MET A 248 -7.78 -12.95 -12.90
N GLU A 249 -8.39 -11.89 -12.38
CA GLU A 249 -9.29 -11.02 -13.16
C GLU A 249 -8.54 -10.31 -14.29
N ILE A 250 -7.37 -9.72 -14.01
CA ILE A 250 -6.56 -9.06 -15.04
C ILE A 250 -6.27 -10.02 -16.20
N MET A 251 -5.81 -11.23 -15.91
CA MET A 251 -5.47 -12.22 -16.95
C MET A 251 -6.70 -12.73 -17.72
N ARG A 252 -7.91 -12.67 -17.15
CA ARG A 252 -9.17 -12.99 -17.84
C ARG A 252 -9.73 -11.80 -18.65
N GLN A 253 -9.49 -10.58 -18.20
CA GLN A 253 -10.02 -9.36 -18.81
C GLN A 253 -9.14 -8.82 -19.96
N MET A 254 -7.83 -9.06 -19.90
CA MET A 254 -6.87 -8.50 -20.84
C MET A 254 -6.91 -9.17 -22.22
N LYS A 255 -7.14 -8.37 -23.27
CA LYS A 255 -7.27 -8.82 -24.67
C LYS A 255 -5.99 -8.55 -25.47
N GLY A 256 -4.87 -9.17 -25.10
CA GLY A 256 -3.61 -9.01 -25.82
C GLY A 256 -2.37 -9.41 -25.00
N PRO A 257 -1.17 -9.32 -25.59
CA PRO A 257 0.08 -9.59 -24.89
C PRO A 257 0.37 -8.50 -23.87
N LEU A 258 0.33 -8.85 -22.58
CA LEU A 258 0.58 -7.94 -21.46
C LEU A 258 2.08 -7.86 -21.15
N LYS A 259 2.65 -6.64 -21.11
CA LYS A 259 4.08 -6.42 -20.84
C LYS A 259 4.40 -6.41 -19.34
N ALA A 260 3.62 -5.66 -18.57
CA ALA A 260 3.84 -5.47 -17.14
C ALA A 260 2.56 -5.15 -16.35
N ILE A 261 2.52 -5.58 -15.09
CA ILE A 261 1.55 -5.17 -14.07
C ILE A 261 2.30 -4.40 -12.98
N PHE A 262 1.93 -3.15 -12.78
CA PHE A 262 2.41 -2.28 -11.72
C PHE A 262 1.48 -2.36 -10.52
N VAL A 263 2.04 -2.69 -9.36
CA VAL A 263 1.27 -2.96 -8.13
C VAL A 263 1.79 -2.07 -7.00
N PRO A 264 0.93 -1.34 -6.27
CA PRO A 264 1.38 -0.54 -5.14
C PRO A 264 1.78 -1.45 -3.98
N VAL A 265 2.93 -1.17 -3.37
CA VAL A 265 3.51 -2.01 -2.31
C VAL A 265 3.55 -1.24 -1.00
N GLY A 266 2.91 -1.81 0.02
CA GLY A 266 3.18 -1.52 1.43
C GLY A 266 3.71 -2.80 2.07
N GLY A 267 2.90 -3.50 2.87
CA GLY A 267 3.26 -4.80 3.42
C GLY A 267 3.35 -5.98 2.44
N GLY A 268 3.27 -5.76 1.12
CA GLY A 268 3.49 -6.77 0.07
C GLY A 268 2.31 -7.70 -0.30
N GLY A 269 1.22 -7.75 0.47
CA GLY A 269 0.17 -8.76 0.28
C GLY A 269 -0.52 -8.77 -1.10
N LEU A 270 -0.73 -7.59 -1.71
CA LEU A 270 -1.35 -7.48 -3.04
C LEU A 270 -0.41 -7.98 -4.14
N ILE A 271 0.84 -7.51 -4.14
CA ILE A 271 1.83 -7.88 -5.16
C ILE A 271 2.21 -9.36 -5.06
N ALA A 272 2.35 -9.90 -3.85
CA ALA A 272 2.63 -11.33 -3.66
C ALA A 272 1.50 -12.21 -4.22
N GLY A 273 0.24 -11.86 -3.97
CA GLY A 273 -0.92 -12.60 -4.50
C GLY A 273 -1.03 -12.52 -6.02
N ILE A 274 -0.85 -11.33 -6.60
CA ILE A 274 -0.85 -11.14 -8.06
C ILE A 274 0.31 -11.92 -8.69
N ALA A 275 1.51 -11.86 -8.12
CA ALA A 275 2.68 -12.56 -8.63
C ALA A 275 2.51 -14.08 -8.59
N ALA A 276 2.01 -14.62 -7.47
CA ALA A 276 1.73 -16.05 -7.30
C ALA A 276 0.80 -16.62 -8.36
N TYR A 277 -0.23 -15.86 -8.78
CA TYR A 277 -1.10 -16.24 -9.89
C TYR A 277 -0.43 -16.02 -11.25
N VAL A 278 -0.02 -14.79 -11.55
CA VAL A 278 0.36 -14.37 -12.90
C VAL A 278 1.63 -15.07 -13.36
N LYS A 279 2.63 -15.30 -12.49
CA LYS A 279 3.84 -16.04 -12.88
C LYS A 279 3.59 -17.50 -13.22
N ARG A 280 2.46 -18.09 -12.83
CA ARG A 280 2.09 -19.47 -13.16
C ARG A 280 1.30 -19.59 -14.46
N VAL A 281 0.47 -18.60 -14.80
CA VAL A 281 -0.32 -18.59 -16.05
C VAL A 281 0.36 -17.84 -17.21
N ALA A 282 1.23 -16.88 -16.91
CA ALA A 282 1.89 -16.01 -17.89
C ALA A 282 3.26 -15.52 -17.36
N PRO A 283 4.27 -16.41 -17.21
CA PRO A 283 5.57 -16.10 -16.58
C PRO A 283 6.34 -14.93 -17.21
N GLY A 284 6.12 -14.67 -18.51
CA GLY A 284 6.74 -13.55 -19.24
C GLY A 284 6.17 -12.16 -18.91
N VAL A 285 5.02 -12.07 -18.26
CA VAL A 285 4.46 -10.79 -17.78
C VAL A 285 5.32 -10.29 -16.61
N LYS A 286 5.81 -9.05 -16.68
CA LYS A 286 6.54 -8.47 -15.55
C LYS A 286 5.61 -8.08 -14.42
N ILE A 287 5.96 -8.42 -13.18
CA ILE A 287 5.30 -7.92 -11.99
C ILE A 287 6.25 -6.91 -11.34
N ILE A 288 5.84 -5.66 -11.27
CA ILE A 288 6.67 -4.55 -10.81
C ILE A 288 6.01 -3.92 -9.59
N GLY A 289 6.74 -3.89 -8.47
CA GLY A 289 6.33 -3.14 -7.30
C GLY A 289 6.50 -1.65 -7.51
N VAL A 290 5.64 -0.84 -6.89
CA VAL A 290 5.82 0.60 -6.81
C VAL A 290 5.70 1.05 -5.36
N GLU A 291 6.70 1.78 -4.88
CA GLU A 291 6.76 2.33 -3.53
C GLU A 291 7.07 3.84 -3.57
N PRO A 292 6.61 4.64 -2.60
CA PRO A 292 7.12 5.99 -2.40
C PRO A 292 8.59 5.96 -2.00
N SER A 293 9.40 6.91 -2.46
CA SER A 293 10.83 6.98 -2.10
C SER A 293 11.09 7.12 -0.59
N ASP A 294 10.10 7.59 0.19
CA ASP A 294 10.14 7.72 1.65
C ASP A 294 9.38 6.60 2.40
N ALA A 295 8.95 5.55 1.69
CA ALA A 295 8.26 4.37 2.24
C ALA A 295 8.59 3.10 1.42
N ASN A 296 9.89 2.87 1.17
CA ASN A 296 10.45 1.87 0.24
C ASN A 296 10.92 0.57 0.93
N ALA A 297 10.11 0.03 1.84
CA ALA A 297 10.48 -1.10 2.71
C ALA A 297 10.72 -2.40 1.93
N MET A 298 9.96 -2.67 0.86
CA MET A 298 10.16 -3.85 0.01
C MET A 298 11.42 -3.70 -0.84
N ALA A 299 11.63 -2.55 -1.48
CA ALA A 299 12.82 -2.28 -2.29
C ALA A 299 14.11 -2.47 -1.48
N LEU A 300 14.17 -1.90 -0.27
CA LEU A 300 15.31 -2.08 0.64
C LEU A 300 15.44 -3.53 1.13
N SER A 301 14.34 -4.21 1.45
CA SER A 301 14.39 -5.62 1.87
C SER A 301 14.91 -6.53 0.75
N LEU A 302 14.47 -6.30 -0.50
CA LEU A 302 14.94 -7.03 -1.67
C LEU A 302 16.41 -6.70 -1.99
N HIS A 303 16.80 -5.43 -1.90
CA HIS A 303 18.19 -4.98 -2.09
C HIS A 303 19.16 -5.61 -1.09
N HIS A 304 18.77 -5.74 0.18
CA HIS A 304 19.57 -6.42 1.21
C HIS A 304 19.39 -7.95 1.23
N GLY A 305 18.50 -8.52 0.40
CA GLY A 305 18.20 -9.95 0.36
C GLY A 305 17.48 -10.52 1.59
N GLN A 306 17.13 -9.67 2.58
CA GLN A 306 16.48 -9.98 3.84
C GLN A 306 15.54 -8.83 4.26
N ARG A 307 14.51 -9.11 5.08
CA ARG A 307 13.63 -8.06 5.63
C ARG A 307 14.40 -7.04 6.47
N VAL A 308 14.09 -5.77 6.26
CA VAL A 308 14.59 -4.63 7.04
C VAL A 308 13.45 -3.88 7.71
N ILE A 309 13.81 -3.04 8.70
CA ILE A 309 12.89 -2.12 9.35
C ILE A 309 13.29 -0.68 8.99
N LEU A 310 12.38 0.10 8.43
CA LEU A 310 12.59 1.52 8.19
C LEU A 310 12.63 2.29 9.52
N ASP A 311 13.61 3.17 9.69
CA ASP A 311 13.73 4.02 10.89
C ASP A 311 12.62 5.09 10.97
N LYS A 312 12.17 5.59 9.82
CA LYS A 312 11.04 6.50 9.61
C LYS A 312 10.29 6.12 8.33
N VAL A 313 9.06 6.58 8.19
CA VAL A 313 8.22 6.32 7.00
C VAL A 313 7.39 7.55 6.67
N GLY A 314 7.31 7.88 5.38
CA GLY A 314 6.45 8.93 4.83
C GLY A 314 4.97 8.68 5.04
N GLY A 315 4.25 9.64 5.63
CA GLY A 315 2.81 9.57 5.85
C GLY A 315 1.93 9.98 4.65
N PHE A 316 2.53 10.39 3.53
CA PHE A 316 1.75 10.94 2.40
C PHE A 316 0.83 9.89 1.76
N ALA A 317 1.34 8.68 1.51
CA ALA A 317 0.56 7.54 1.03
C ALA A 317 0.32 6.54 2.18
N ASP A 318 -0.62 6.88 3.07
CA ASP A 318 -0.90 6.14 4.32
C ASP A 318 -1.25 4.66 4.11
N GLY A 319 -1.86 4.29 2.98
CA GLY A 319 -2.13 2.89 2.61
C GLY A 319 -0.88 2.03 2.36
N VAL A 320 0.29 2.64 2.14
CA VAL A 320 1.58 1.96 1.92
C VAL A 320 2.67 2.34 2.92
N ALA A 321 2.37 3.22 3.88
CA ALA A 321 3.29 3.68 4.92
C ALA A 321 3.62 2.57 5.93
N VAL A 322 4.46 1.61 5.53
CA VAL A 322 4.77 0.39 6.28
C VAL A 322 6.27 0.34 6.60
N LYS A 323 6.60 0.28 7.90
CA LYS A 323 8.00 0.18 8.39
C LYS A 323 8.68 -1.13 8.01
N GLU A 324 7.91 -2.21 7.90
CA GLU A 324 8.43 -3.56 7.71
C GLU A 324 7.43 -4.43 6.93
N VAL A 325 7.93 -5.11 5.91
CA VAL A 325 7.12 -5.99 5.04
C VAL A 325 6.80 -7.34 5.69
N GLY A 326 5.75 -7.98 5.21
CA GLY A 326 5.37 -9.32 5.65
C GLY A 326 6.45 -10.37 5.38
N GLU A 327 6.49 -11.42 6.20
CA GLU A 327 7.40 -12.54 6.08
C GLU A 327 7.16 -13.32 4.78
N GLU A 328 5.92 -13.75 4.61
CA GLU A 328 5.52 -14.55 3.45
C GLU A 328 5.44 -13.68 2.19
N THR A 329 5.02 -12.42 2.35
CA THR A 329 4.98 -11.48 1.22
C THR A 329 6.37 -11.14 0.73
N PHE A 330 7.37 -11.01 1.61
CA PHE A 330 8.77 -10.81 1.24
C PHE A 330 9.34 -12.02 0.49
N ARG A 331 9.10 -13.24 1.00
CA ARG A 331 9.53 -14.49 0.36
C ARG A 331 9.00 -14.58 -1.08
N LEU A 332 7.68 -14.45 -1.25
CA LEU A 332 7.02 -14.49 -2.56
C LEU A 332 7.49 -13.35 -3.48
N CYS A 333 7.80 -12.15 -2.95
CA CYS A 333 8.37 -11.08 -3.76
C CYS A 333 9.80 -11.40 -4.23
N LYS A 334 10.64 -11.96 -3.36
CA LYS A 334 12.02 -12.36 -3.70
C LYS A 334 12.04 -13.45 -4.78
N GLU A 335 11.07 -14.35 -4.78
CA GLU A 335 10.95 -15.41 -5.79
C GLU A 335 10.33 -14.92 -7.11
N LEU A 336 9.24 -14.14 -7.04
CA LEU A 336 8.31 -13.97 -8.18
C LEU A 336 8.27 -12.56 -8.80
N VAL A 337 8.69 -11.51 -8.09
CA VAL A 337 8.63 -10.12 -8.57
C VAL A 337 9.86 -9.79 -9.42
N ASP A 338 9.72 -8.89 -10.41
CA ASP A 338 10.80 -8.54 -11.35
C ASP A 338 11.56 -7.26 -10.97
N GLY A 339 11.17 -6.61 -9.87
CA GLY A 339 11.82 -5.44 -9.28
C GLY A 339 10.82 -4.43 -8.70
N VAL A 340 11.34 -3.31 -8.20
CA VAL A 340 10.56 -2.19 -7.64
C VAL A 340 10.98 -0.87 -8.30
N VAL A 341 9.99 -0.03 -8.61
CA VAL A 341 10.15 1.37 -9.04
C VAL A 341 9.82 2.29 -7.86
N LEU A 342 10.65 3.31 -7.64
CA LEU A 342 10.40 4.34 -6.62
C LEU A 342 9.85 5.62 -7.26
N VAL A 343 8.93 6.30 -6.57
CA VAL A 343 8.32 7.57 -7.03
C VAL A 343 8.20 8.61 -5.92
N SER A 344 8.21 9.89 -6.31
CA SER A 344 7.99 11.04 -5.41
C SER A 344 6.50 11.31 -5.17
N HIS A 345 6.20 12.14 -4.16
CA HIS A 345 4.82 12.60 -3.90
C HIS A 345 4.26 13.40 -5.08
N ASP A 346 5.07 14.24 -5.74
CA ASP A 346 4.65 15.00 -6.93
C ASP A 346 4.17 14.09 -8.06
N ALA A 347 4.85 12.97 -8.29
CA ALA A 347 4.47 11.99 -9.29
C ALA A 347 3.15 11.30 -8.94
N ILE A 348 2.95 10.94 -7.66
CA ILE A 348 1.67 10.42 -7.15
C ILE A 348 0.54 11.43 -7.37
N CYS A 349 0.77 12.70 -7.02
CA CYS A 349 -0.19 13.79 -7.20
C CYS A 349 -0.54 14.03 -8.67
N ALA A 350 0.46 14.02 -9.56
CA ALA A 350 0.25 14.11 -11.00
C ALA A 350 -0.61 12.96 -11.53
N SER A 351 -0.39 11.72 -11.07
CA SER A 351 -1.21 10.57 -11.47
C SER A 351 -2.63 10.57 -10.87
N ILE A 352 -2.86 11.15 -9.67
CA ILE A 352 -4.23 11.43 -9.18
C ILE A 352 -4.94 12.39 -10.16
N LYS A 353 -4.26 13.47 -10.56
CA LYS A 353 -4.78 14.45 -11.53
C LYS A 353 -5.08 13.80 -12.88
N ASP A 354 -4.24 12.87 -13.36
CA ASP A 354 -4.48 12.11 -14.59
C ASP A 354 -5.73 11.24 -14.53
N VAL A 355 -5.94 10.47 -13.45
CA VAL A 355 -7.17 9.65 -13.31
C VAL A 355 -8.42 10.52 -13.19
N PHE A 356 -8.33 11.69 -12.57
CA PHE A 356 -9.41 12.66 -12.56
C PHE A 356 -9.68 13.27 -13.95
N GLU A 357 -8.64 13.58 -14.72
CA GLU A 357 -8.75 14.09 -16.10
C GLU A 357 -9.30 13.03 -17.06
N GLU A 358 -9.04 11.75 -16.82
CA GLU A 358 -9.53 10.61 -17.61
C GLU A 358 -10.96 10.18 -17.25
N LYS A 359 -11.20 9.81 -15.98
CA LYS A 359 -12.39 9.09 -15.52
C LYS A 359 -13.27 9.90 -14.55
N ARG A 360 -12.90 11.15 -14.24
CA ARG A 360 -13.54 11.97 -13.17
C ARG A 360 -13.59 11.27 -11.81
N SER A 361 -12.71 10.28 -11.62
CA SER A 361 -12.56 9.51 -10.39
C SER A 361 -11.41 10.09 -9.58
N ILE A 362 -11.54 10.12 -8.26
CA ILE A 362 -10.51 10.59 -7.33
C ILE A 362 -9.94 9.37 -6.62
N LEU A 363 -8.63 9.18 -6.72
CA LEU A 363 -7.91 8.13 -6.01
C LEU A 363 -7.26 8.68 -4.74
N GLU A 364 -7.05 7.80 -3.76
CA GLU A 364 -6.14 8.08 -2.64
C GLU A 364 -4.68 8.01 -3.14
N PRO A 365 -3.68 8.57 -2.42
CA PRO A 365 -2.29 8.58 -2.89
C PRO A 365 -1.71 7.18 -3.08
N ALA A 366 -2.05 6.22 -2.21
CA ALA A 366 -1.69 4.81 -2.40
C ALA A 366 -2.41 4.18 -3.62
N GLY A 367 -3.61 4.65 -3.95
CA GLY A 367 -4.39 4.23 -5.12
C GLY A 367 -3.78 4.69 -6.45
N ALA A 368 -3.21 5.88 -6.52
CA ALA A 368 -2.54 6.39 -7.72
C ALA A 368 -1.08 5.93 -7.86
N LEU A 369 -0.48 5.37 -6.81
CA LEU A 369 0.94 5.02 -6.74
C LEU A 369 1.42 4.14 -7.89
N ALA A 370 0.70 3.05 -8.20
CA ALA A 370 1.08 2.17 -9.30
C ALA A 370 1.02 2.83 -10.68
N LEU A 371 0.13 3.81 -10.87
CA LEU A 371 0.05 4.58 -12.11
C LEU A 371 1.27 5.49 -12.25
N ALA A 372 1.67 6.18 -11.18
CA ALA A 372 2.89 7.01 -11.18
C ALA A 372 4.14 6.18 -11.53
N GLY A 373 4.25 4.97 -10.98
CA GLY A 373 5.33 4.03 -11.32
C GLY A 373 5.26 3.55 -12.77
N ALA A 374 4.07 3.23 -13.28
CA ALA A 374 3.87 2.83 -14.67
C ALA A 374 4.25 3.95 -15.65
N GLU A 375 3.80 5.18 -15.39
CA GLU A 375 4.15 6.37 -16.19
C GLU A 375 5.66 6.60 -16.21
N ALA A 376 6.31 6.57 -15.04
CA ALA A 376 7.74 6.78 -14.92
C ALA A 376 8.54 5.68 -15.65
N TYR A 377 8.15 4.41 -15.47
CA TYR A 377 8.78 3.26 -16.13
C TYR A 377 8.67 3.35 -17.66
N CYS A 378 7.47 3.65 -18.18
CA CYS A 378 7.26 3.75 -19.63
C CYS A 378 8.08 4.89 -20.25
N LYS A 379 8.22 6.02 -19.54
CA LYS A 379 9.09 7.14 -19.95
C LYS A 379 10.57 6.75 -19.89
N PHE A 380 11.02 6.12 -18.80
CA PHE A 380 12.43 5.75 -18.59
C PHE A 380 12.94 4.72 -19.62
N TYR A 381 12.15 3.67 -19.89
CA TYR A 381 12.52 2.63 -20.86
C TYR A 381 12.05 2.91 -22.29
N GLY A 382 11.44 4.07 -22.56
CA GLY A 382 11.01 4.48 -23.90
C GLY A 382 9.99 3.54 -24.55
N LEU A 383 9.12 2.92 -23.77
CA LEU A 383 8.17 1.91 -24.27
C LEU A 383 7.20 2.50 -25.31
N LYS A 384 6.84 1.69 -26.32
CA LYS A 384 5.88 2.02 -27.37
C LYS A 384 5.07 0.79 -27.78
N GLY A 385 3.75 0.94 -27.91
CA GLY A 385 2.83 -0.12 -28.35
C GLY A 385 2.65 -1.30 -27.37
N ASP A 386 3.37 -1.32 -26.26
CA ASP A 386 3.19 -2.30 -25.18
C ASP A 386 1.88 -2.05 -24.42
N ASN A 387 1.25 -3.14 -23.96
CA ASN A 387 0.16 -3.09 -22.98
C ASN A 387 0.72 -3.15 -21.56
N VAL A 388 0.29 -2.23 -20.68
CA VAL A 388 0.65 -2.21 -19.26
C VAL A 388 -0.57 -2.01 -18.38
N VAL A 389 -0.59 -2.64 -17.21
CA VAL A 389 -1.68 -2.53 -16.22
C VAL A 389 -1.17 -1.82 -14.97
N ALA A 390 -1.89 -0.84 -14.46
CA ALA A 390 -1.69 -0.24 -13.15
C ALA A 390 -2.90 -0.53 -12.25
N ILE A 391 -2.67 -0.99 -11.01
CA ILE A 391 -3.77 -1.19 -10.05
C ILE A 391 -4.15 0.15 -9.41
N THR A 392 -5.39 0.59 -9.59
CA THR A 392 -5.93 1.74 -8.84
C THR A 392 -6.51 1.24 -7.53
N SER A 393 -5.65 1.10 -6.51
CA SER A 393 -5.92 0.23 -5.36
C SER A 393 -6.92 0.75 -4.32
N GLY A 394 -7.26 2.05 -4.35
CA GLY A 394 -8.23 2.63 -3.43
C GLY A 394 -8.52 4.11 -3.63
N ALA A 395 -9.57 4.59 -2.96
CA ALA A 395 -10.08 5.96 -3.04
C ALA A 395 -10.51 6.58 -1.69
N ASN A 396 -10.12 5.98 -0.55
CA ASN A 396 -10.53 6.47 0.78
C ASN A 396 -9.63 7.63 1.28
N MET A 397 -9.81 8.81 0.70
CA MET A 397 -9.08 10.03 1.05
C MET A 397 -10.01 11.12 1.62
N SER A 398 -9.53 11.91 2.60
CA SER A 398 -10.25 13.12 3.04
C SER A 398 -10.27 14.18 1.93
N PHE A 399 -11.39 14.87 1.77
CA PHE A 399 -11.53 15.95 0.79
C PHE A 399 -10.47 17.05 1.00
N ASP A 400 -10.11 17.39 2.24
CA ASP A 400 -9.10 18.42 2.54
C ASP A 400 -7.71 18.07 1.98
N LYS A 401 -7.38 16.77 1.90
CA LYS A 401 -6.10 16.28 1.36
C LYS A 401 -5.98 16.56 -0.16
N LEU A 402 -7.10 16.81 -0.86
CA LEU A 402 -7.08 17.24 -2.26
C LEU A 402 -6.36 18.57 -2.45
N ARG A 403 -6.39 19.48 -1.47
CA ARG A 403 -5.68 20.76 -1.58
C ARG A 403 -4.18 20.55 -1.80
N VAL A 404 -3.55 19.77 -0.93
CA VAL A 404 -2.13 19.40 -1.02
C VAL A 404 -1.84 18.66 -2.33
N VAL A 405 -2.74 17.75 -2.74
CA VAL A 405 -2.63 17.05 -4.04
C VAL A 405 -2.65 18.04 -5.21
N THR A 406 -3.54 19.04 -5.21
CA THR A 406 -3.60 20.04 -6.30
C THR A 406 -2.39 20.96 -6.34
N GLU A 407 -1.87 21.36 -5.17
CA GLU A 407 -0.66 22.19 -5.05
C GLU A 407 0.55 21.42 -5.63
N LEU A 408 0.78 20.17 -5.21
CA LEU A 408 1.91 19.35 -5.69
C LEU A 408 1.76 18.86 -7.14
N ALA A 409 0.55 18.52 -7.60
CA ALA A 409 0.32 18.01 -8.97
C ALA A 409 0.67 19.04 -10.06
N ASN A 410 0.56 20.33 -9.75
CA ASN A 410 0.90 21.40 -10.69
C ASN A 410 2.42 21.60 -10.79
N VAL A 411 3.14 21.51 -9.66
CA VAL A 411 4.62 21.52 -9.62
C VAL A 411 5.18 20.34 -10.41
N GLY A 412 4.69 19.12 -10.14
CA GLY A 412 5.19 17.89 -10.75
C GLY A 412 5.07 17.80 -12.28
N ARG A 413 4.16 18.57 -12.91
CA ARG A 413 4.01 18.63 -14.37
C ARG A 413 4.80 19.75 -15.06
N GLN A 414 5.55 20.59 -14.33
CA GLN A 414 6.21 21.80 -14.87
C GLN A 414 5.25 22.73 -15.64
N GLN A 415 3.95 22.70 -15.29
CA GLN A 415 2.91 23.56 -15.88
C GLN A 415 2.97 24.99 -15.33
N GLU A 416 3.73 25.19 -14.25
CA GLU A 416 3.86 26.44 -13.51
C GLU A 416 5.35 26.75 -13.31
N ALA A 417 5.71 28.03 -13.21
CA ALA A 417 7.11 28.46 -13.16
C ALA A 417 7.21 29.78 -12.39
N VAL A 418 7.68 29.69 -11.15
CA VAL A 418 7.78 30.84 -10.24
C VAL A 418 8.98 31.70 -10.63
N LEU A 419 8.76 33.00 -10.74
CA LEU A 419 9.80 33.98 -10.98
C LEU A 419 9.96 34.88 -9.75
N ALA A 420 11.20 35.26 -9.47
CA ALA A 420 11.50 36.34 -8.55
C ALA A 420 12.14 37.47 -9.36
N THR A 421 11.30 38.38 -9.85
CA THR A 421 11.73 39.58 -10.56
C THR A 421 11.75 40.77 -9.60
N VAL A 422 12.83 41.55 -9.65
CA VAL A 422 12.96 42.82 -8.92
C VAL A 422 12.51 43.96 -9.82
N MET A 423 11.61 44.83 -9.34
CA MET A 423 11.13 46.00 -10.08
C MET A 423 11.46 47.31 -9.34
N PRO A 424 11.77 48.40 -10.07
CA PRO A 424 11.98 49.71 -9.46
C PRO A 424 10.64 50.29 -8.97
N GLU A 425 10.62 50.76 -7.73
CA GLU A 425 9.43 51.30 -7.06
C GLU A 425 9.11 52.73 -7.54
N GLU A 426 8.65 52.83 -8.79
CA GLU A 426 8.30 54.08 -9.49
C GLU A 426 6.86 54.04 -10.02
N PRO A 427 6.15 55.18 -10.08
CA PRO A 427 4.85 55.29 -10.73
C PRO A 427 4.87 54.74 -12.15
N GLY A 428 4.04 53.72 -12.41
CA GLY A 428 3.91 53.06 -13.71
C GLY A 428 4.84 51.87 -13.95
N SER A 429 5.73 51.49 -13.02
CA SER A 429 6.56 50.27 -13.16
C SER A 429 5.74 49.00 -13.38
N PHE A 430 4.68 48.79 -12.60
CA PHE A 430 3.80 47.62 -12.78
C PHE A 430 3.09 47.63 -14.16
N LYS A 431 2.66 48.80 -14.66
CA LYS A 431 2.05 48.93 -16.00
C LYS A 431 3.04 48.54 -17.10
N ARG A 432 4.27 49.07 -17.03
CA ARG A 432 5.38 48.73 -17.96
C ARG A 432 5.69 47.24 -17.93
N PHE A 433 5.65 46.62 -16.75
CA PHE A 433 5.84 45.18 -16.59
C PHE A 433 4.70 44.36 -17.22
N CYS A 434 3.43 44.69 -16.97
CA CYS A 434 2.30 44.02 -17.62
C CYS A 434 2.32 44.18 -19.15
N GLU A 435 2.76 45.33 -19.66
CA GLU A 435 2.95 45.57 -21.10
C GLU A 435 4.07 44.68 -21.70
N LEU A 436 5.14 44.41 -20.94
CA LEU A 436 6.24 43.50 -21.33
C LEU A 436 5.84 42.02 -21.25
N VAL A 437 5.09 41.65 -20.22
CA VAL A 437 4.52 40.30 -20.04
C VAL A 437 3.48 39.99 -21.13
N GLY A 438 2.75 41.01 -21.59
CA GLY A 438 1.81 40.88 -22.71
C GLY A 438 0.66 39.91 -22.41
N PRO A 439 0.21 39.10 -23.39
CA PRO A 439 -0.96 38.23 -23.25
C PRO A 439 -0.70 36.93 -22.47
N LEU A 440 0.33 36.89 -21.62
CA LEU A 440 0.59 35.74 -20.76
C LEU A 440 -0.44 35.72 -19.61
N ASN A 441 -0.99 34.53 -19.34
CA ASN A 441 -2.02 34.38 -18.32
C ASN A 441 -1.39 34.40 -16.92
N ILE A 442 -1.56 35.50 -16.19
CA ILE A 442 -1.07 35.66 -14.80
C ILE A 442 -2.13 35.11 -13.85
N THR A 443 -1.82 33.98 -13.22
CA THR A 443 -2.71 33.29 -12.27
C THR A 443 -2.66 33.84 -10.85
N GLU A 444 -1.55 34.47 -10.48
CA GLU A 444 -1.26 34.93 -9.13
C GLU A 444 -0.24 36.07 -9.22
N PHE A 445 -0.38 37.08 -8.38
CA PHE A 445 0.53 38.23 -8.33
C PHE A 445 0.60 38.71 -6.88
N ASN A 446 1.74 38.51 -6.23
CA ASN A 446 1.95 38.84 -4.83
C ASN A 446 2.99 39.95 -4.72
N TYR A 447 2.54 41.15 -4.38
CA TYR A 447 3.38 42.34 -4.23
C TYR A 447 3.18 42.94 -2.83
N ARG A 448 4.28 43.39 -2.22
CA ARG A 448 4.26 44.16 -0.97
C ARG A 448 5.17 45.38 -1.13
N PHE A 449 4.61 46.55 -0.89
CA PHE A 449 5.37 47.81 -0.89
C PHE A 449 6.51 47.75 0.14
N ASN A 450 7.71 48.10 -0.30
CA ASN A 450 8.89 48.26 0.55
C ASN A 450 9.39 49.71 0.42
N SER A 451 9.88 50.29 1.52
CA SER A 451 10.41 51.66 1.55
C SER A 451 11.83 51.77 1.00
N ASP A 452 12.57 50.66 1.00
CA ASP A 452 13.80 50.54 0.23
C ASP A 452 13.45 50.35 -1.24
N LYS A 453 14.14 51.04 -2.16
CA LYS A 453 13.72 51.30 -3.55
C LYS A 453 13.66 50.09 -4.51
N GLU A 454 13.67 48.88 -3.97
CA GLU A 454 13.64 47.61 -4.69
C GLU A 454 12.44 46.79 -4.20
N ALA A 455 11.45 46.59 -5.07
CA ALA A 455 10.34 45.69 -4.82
C ALA A 455 10.64 44.29 -5.39
N ILE A 456 10.40 43.24 -4.61
CA ILE A 456 10.69 41.86 -4.98
C ILE A 456 9.39 41.04 -4.99
N VAL A 457 9.37 40.03 -5.87
CA VAL A 457 8.47 38.86 -5.97
C VAL A 457 7.36 39.02 -7.00
N LEU A 458 7.35 38.07 -7.95
CA LEU A 458 6.41 38.00 -9.09
C LEU A 458 6.19 36.52 -9.48
N PRO A 459 5.39 35.73 -8.73
CA PRO A 459 5.05 34.38 -9.17
C PRO A 459 4.31 34.45 -10.52
N PHE A 460 4.67 33.57 -11.45
CA PHE A 460 3.90 33.32 -12.67
C PHE A 460 3.56 31.83 -12.73
N LYS A 461 2.61 31.45 -13.59
CA LYS A 461 2.28 30.04 -13.84
C LYS A 461 2.08 29.83 -15.35
N LYS A 462 3.06 29.21 -15.99
CA LYS A 462 3.00 28.72 -17.38
C LYS A 462 4.06 27.64 -17.60
N GLU A 463 3.81 26.78 -18.59
CA GLU A 463 4.70 25.74 -19.10
C GLU A 463 6.16 26.22 -19.27
N ALA A 464 7.09 25.60 -18.53
CA ALA A 464 8.47 26.06 -18.39
C ALA A 464 9.22 26.26 -19.72
N ILE A 465 8.94 25.43 -20.73
CA ILE A 465 9.59 25.48 -22.06
C ILE A 465 9.27 26.79 -22.81
N VAL A 466 8.07 27.35 -22.62
CA VAL A 466 7.66 28.58 -23.31
C VAL A 466 8.24 29.83 -22.64
N LEU A 467 8.50 29.78 -21.33
CA LEU A 467 9.09 30.89 -20.58
C LEU A 467 10.53 31.21 -21.04
N TYR A 468 11.37 30.18 -21.16
CA TYR A 468 12.81 30.34 -21.44
C TYR A 468 13.06 31.11 -22.75
N ARG A 469 12.21 30.89 -23.76
CA ARG A 469 12.33 31.47 -25.10
C ARG A 469 11.68 32.86 -25.25
N ILE A 470 10.88 33.30 -24.27
CA ILE A 470 10.24 34.62 -24.27
C ILE A 470 10.95 35.56 -23.29
N LEU A 471 11.34 35.06 -22.11
CA LEU A 471 11.92 35.90 -21.06
C LEU A 471 13.43 36.09 -21.20
N GLY A 472 14.16 35.14 -21.79
CA GLY A 472 15.59 35.24 -22.03
C GLY A 472 15.97 36.47 -22.88
N ASP A 473 15.16 36.78 -23.89
CA ASP A 473 15.40 37.94 -24.78
C ASP A 473 14.77 39.24 -24.26
N VAL A 474 13.74 39.17 -23.41
CA VAL A 474 12.94 40.36 -22.98
C VAL A 474 13.36 40.93 -21.62
N PHE A 475 13.72 40.10 -20.64
CA PHE A 475 13.97 40.56 -19.27
C PHE A 475 15.45 40.89 -18.97
N MET A 476 16.39 40.18 -19.62
CA MET A 476 17.83 40.31 -19.37
C MET A 476 18.41 41.71 -19.59
N GLY A 477 17.70 42.59 -20.30
CA GLY A 477 18.13 43.96 -20.56
C GLY A 477 17.68 45.01 -19.54
N ARG A 478 16.76 44.70 -18.60
CA ARG A 478 16.14 45.72 -17.70
C ARG A 478 15.79 45.27 -16.29
N TYR A 479 15.69 43.98 -15.99
CA TYR A 479 15.24 43.49 -14.68
C TYR A 479 16.07 42.30 -14.22
N HIS A 480 16.50 42.29 -12.95
CA HIS A 480 17.06 41.09 -12.33
C HIS A 480 15.92 40.09 -12.05
N THR A 481 16.02 38.90 -12.62
CA THR A 481 15.02 37.82 -12.49
C THR A 481 15.71 36.51 -12.14
N VAL A 482 15.29 35.89 -11.04
CA VAL A 482 15.71 34.54 -10.63
C VAL A 482 14.59 33.56 -10.98
N PHE A 483 14.96 32.40 -11.51
CA PHE A 483 14.04 31.30 -11.81
C PHE A 483 14.12 30.25 -10.70
N ASP A 484 12.96 29.84 -10.17
CA ASP A 484 12.85 28.66 -9.32
C ASP A 484 11.99 27.60 -10.01
N TYR A 485 12.56 26.42 -10.21
CA TYR A 485 11.95 25.27 -10.88
C TYR A 485 11.72 24.09 -9.92
N GLY A 486 11.54 24.33 -8.62
CA GLY A 486 10.97 23.37 -7.66
C GLY A 486 11.83 22.14 -7.32
N ASN A 487 12.93 21.90 -8.04
CA ASN A 487 13.90 20.85 -7.78
C ASN A 487 15.33 21.38 -8.00
N SER A 488 15.90 21.92 -6.93
CA SER A 488 17.35 21.99 -6.67
C SER A 488 18.28 22.37 -7.84
N ARG A 489 18.06 23.55 -8.47
CA ARG A 489 19.12 24.33 -9.15
C ARG A 489 18.67 25.76 -9.40
N VAL A 490 19.12 26.70 -8.54
CA VAL A 490 19.06 28.13 -8.85
C VAL A 490 20.05 28.40 -9.98
N GLY A 491 19.54 28.58 -11.19
CA GLY A 491 20.33 28.97 -12.35
C GLY A 491 20.59 30.47 -12.34
N PHE A 492 21.76 30.90 -11.87
CA PHE A 492 22.20 32.28 -12.06
C PHE A 492 22.59 32.49 -13.52
N ALA A 493 21.94 33.45 -14.18
CA ALA A 493 22.45 34.06 -15.40
C ALA A 493 23.22 35.33 -15.01
N GLU A 494 24.54 35.26 -14.95
CA GLU A 494 25.37 36.44 -14.70
C GLU A 494 25.39 37.37 -15.93
N ALA A 495 24.97 38.61 -15.73
CA ALA A 495 25.47 39.75 -16.50
C ALA A 495 26.33 40.58 -15.54
N ALA A 496 27.55 40.92 -15.97
CA ALA A 496 28.55 41.50 -15.08
C ALA A 496 28.19 42.91 -14.55
N TYR A 497 28.77 43.23 -13.38
CA TYR A 497 28.74 44.47 -12.58
C TYR A 497 27.70 44.61 -11.45
N VAL A 498 28.23 45.05 -10.30
CA VAL A 498 27.60 45.43 -9.01
C VAL A 498 27.46 44.30 -7.97
N LYS A 499 27.53 44.68 -6.68
CA LYS A 499 28.01 43.89 -5.52
C LYS A 499 27.04 42.83 -4.96
N PRO A 500 27.54 41.79 -4.27
CA PRO A 500 26.74 40.69 -3.74
C PRO A 500 26.16 40.98 -2.34
N SER A 501 24.84 41.21 -2.23
CA SER A 501 24.13 41.34 -0.95
C SER A 501 22.61 41.02 -1.03
N ILE A 502 22.20 39.84 -1.54
CA ILE A 502 20.80 39.41 -1.45
C ILE A 502 20.72 38.06 -0.72
N HIS A 503 20.35 38.12 0.57
CA HIS A 503 19.93 36.95 1.33
C HIS A 503 18.47 36.65 1.02
N VAL A 504 18.21 35.58 0.27
CA VAL A 504 16.84 35.08 0.06
C VAL A 504 16.36 34.41 1.35
N LEU A 505 15.57 35.15 2.13
CA LEU A 505 14.85 34.64 3.28
C LEU A 505 13.64 33.82 2.82
N PHE A 506 13.70 32.50 3.02
CA PHE A 506 12.51 31.66 2.97
C PHE A 506 11.61 32.01 4.17
N ALA A 507 10.58 32.82 3.93
CA ALA A 507 9.47 32.96 4.86
C ALA A 507 8.55 31.74 4.69
N SER A 508 8.58 30.84 5.67
CA SER A 508 7.61 29.75 5.80
C SER A 508 6.19 30.32 5.96
N LEU A 509 5.27 29.85 5.12
CA LEU A 509 3.81 30.00 5.25
C LEU A 509 3.18 28.60 5.23
#